data_AF-A0A7S3SMY0-F1
#
_entry.id   AF-A0A7S3SMY0-F1
#
_cell.length_a   1.000
_cell.length_b   1.000
_cell.length_c   1.000
_cell.angle_alpha   90.00
_cell.angle_beta   90.00
_cell.angle_gamma   90.00
#
_symmetry.space_group_name_H-M   'P 1'
#
loop_
_entity.id
_entity.type
_entity.pdbx_description
1 polymer ?
#
loop_
_entity_poly.entity_id
_entity_poly.type
_entity_poly.pdbx_seq_one_letter_code
_entity_poly.pdbx_strand_id
1 'polypeptide(L)'
;RSLSAAQYLLEDVSWGDLRGGFGGLRRIKFGVSGGNDVLPTFSAFDNSLGGYRSVISPRLGGFAQLSGCKALDGLYANGIGCTLAARRLVAWAPDSGATAIHGPGYDGQTPDYSC
;
A
#
# COMPACT_ATOMS: atom_id res chain seq x y z
N ARG A 1 19.46 -4.05 -8.46
CA ARG A 1 18.50 -3.13 -7.83
C ARG A 1 17.85 -3.89 -6.68
N SER A 2 17.92 -3.39 -5.44
CA SER A 2 17.28 -4.06 -4.31
C SER A 2 15.76 -3.95 -4.47
N LEU A 3 15.09 -5.08 -4.71
CA LEU A 3 13.63 -5.19 -4.71
C LEU A 3 13.17 -5.24 -3.24
N SER A 4 13.38 -4.14 -2.50
CA SER A 4 12.93 -4.08 -1.12
C SER A 4 11.42 -4.02 -1.13
N ALA A 5 10.82 -5.17 -0.88
CA ALA A 5 9.43 -5.31 -0.63
C ALA A 5 9.26 -4.99 0.87
N ALA A 6 8.92 -3.75 1.23
CA ALA A 6 8.62 -3.36 2.61
C ALA A 6 7.12 -3.51 2.93
N GLN A 7 6.78 -4.07 4.09
CA GLN A 7 5.42 -4.03 4.63
C GLN A 7 5.50 -3.34 5.98
N TYR A 8 4.66 -2.31 6.17
CA TYR A 8 4.62 -1.52 7.39
C TYR A 8 3.40 -1.91 8.20
N LEU A 9 3.62 -2.35 9.43
CA LEU A 9 2.58 -2.55 10.42
C LEU A 9 2.54 -1.31 11.32
N LEU A 10 1.38 -0.68 11.42
CA LEU A 10 1.13 0.44 12.32
C LEU A 10 0.26 -0.06 13.47
N GLU A 11 0.76 0.12 14.68
CA GLU A 11 0.12 -0.27 15.93
C GLU A 11 0.27 0.87 16.92
N ASP A 12 -0.85 1.21 17.57
CA ASP A 12 -0.97 2.29 18.56
C ASP A 12 -0.45 3.65 18.07
N VAL A 13 -0.65 3.96 16.78
CA VAL A 13 -0.22 5.23 16.19
C VAL A 13 -1.32 6.28 16.36
N SER A 14 -1.03 7.26 17.20
CA SER A 14 -1.83 8.49 17.31
C SER A 14 -1.29 9.58 16.39
N TRP A 15 -2.18 10.19 15.62
CA TRP A 15 -1.87 11.34 14.75
C TRP A 15 -2.26 12.70 15.39
N GLY A 16 -2.77 12.68 16.62
CA GLY A 16 -3.35 13.87 17.26
C GLY A 16 -2.34 14.97 17.59
N ASP A 17 -1.09 14.61 17.89
CA ASP A 17 -0.04 15.54 18.32
C ASP A 17 0.83 16.09 17.19
N LEU A 18 0.46 15.84 15.93
CA LEU A 18 1.08 16.48 14.78
C LEU A 18 0.71 17.98 14.79
N ARG A 19 1.51 18.78 15.50
CA ARG A 19 1.33 20.23 15.67
C ARG A 19 1.15 20.91 14.31
N GLY A 20 -0.02 21.50 14.08
CA GLY A 20 -0.38 22.21 12.83
C GLY A 20 -1.38 21.47 11.91
N GLY A 21 -1.91 20.32 12.34
CA GLY A 21 -2.68 19.45 11.46
C GLY A 21 -1.76 18.78 10.44
N PHE A 22 -2.33 18.17 9.39
CA PHE A 22 -1.47 17.61 8.35
C PHE A 22 -0.75 18.72 7.56
N GLY A 23 -1.30 19.91 7.30
CA GLY A 23 -0.51 21.03 6.73
C GLY A 23 0.33 20.68 5.47
N GLY A 24 -0.09 19.68 4.69
CA GLY A 24 0.66 19.09 3.56
C GLY A 24 1.43 17.78 3.86
N LEU A 25 1.58 17.42 5.13
CA LEU A 25 2.05 16.13 5.64
C LEU A 25 1.06 15.00 5.29
N ARG A 26 1.58 13.79 5.24
CA ARG A 26 0.83 12.56 4.91
C ARG A 26 1.02 11.57 6.05
N ARG A 27 0.02 10.74 6.32
CA ARG A 27 0.15 9.62 7.27
C ARG A 27 1.14 8.58 6.76
N ILE A 28 1.15 8.38 5.44
CA ILE A 28 1.98 7.40 4.76
C ILE A 28 2.58 7.99 3.49
N LYS A 29 3.66 7.38 3.04
CA LYS A 29 4.30 7.68 1.75
C LYS A 29 4.84 6.38 1.16
N PHE A 30 4.52 6.12 -0.10
CA PHE A 30 5.14 5.05 -0.88
C PHE A 30 6.50 5.54 -1.43
N GLY A 31 7.46 4.62 -1.62
CA GLY A 31 8.76 4.95 -2.20
C GLY A 31 9.64 5.89 -1.37
N VAL A 32 9.56 5.83 -0.04
CA VAL A 32 10.43 6.62 0.85
C VAL A 32 11.90 6.36 0.51
N SER A 33 12.73 7.41 0.53
CA SER A 33 14.16 7.37 0.21
C SER A 33 14.49 6.85 -1.20
N GLY A 34 13.63 7.11 -2.18
CA GLY A 34 13.83 6.63 -3.56
C GLY A 34 13.55 5.13 -3.73
N GLY A 35 12.84 4.54 -2.76
CA GLY A 35 12.40 3.15 -2.83
C GLY A 35 11.29 2.93 -3.86
N ASN A 36 10.93 1.66 -4.06
CA ASN A 36 9.81 1.29 -4.91
C ASN A 36 8.49 1.85 -4.34
N ASP A 37 7.66 2.48 -5.18
CA ASP A 37 6.38 3.10 -4.80
C ASP A 37 5.15 2.24 -5.14
N VAL A 38 5.34 1.10 -5.81
CA VAL A 38 4.31 0.12 -6.17
C VAL A 38 4.12 -0.92 -5.07
N LEU A 39 5.23 -1.48 -4.57
CA LEU A 39 5.26 -2.66 -3.73
C LEU A 39 5.03 -2.45 -2.22
N PRO A 40 5.26 -1.25 -1.63
CA PRO A 40 5.01 -1.08 -0.21
C PRO A 40 3.53 -1.19 0.11
N THR A 41 3.23 -1.81 1.26
CA THR A 41 1.87 -1.90 1.81
C THR A 41 1.89 -1.48 3.27
N PHE A 42 0.82 -0.84 3.70
CA PHE A 42 0.60 -0.43 5.09
C PHE A 42 -0.55 -1.24 5.66
N SER A 43 -0.43 -1.74 6.89
CA SER A 43 -1.45 -2.50 7.59
C SER A 43 -1.64 -1.97 9.00
N ALA A 44 -2.86 -2.06 9.52
CA ALA A 44 -3.18 -1.77 10.92
C ALA A 44 -4.31 -2.69 11.39
N PHE A 45 -4.24 -3.13 12.64
CA PHE A 45 -5.32 -3.89 13.29
C PHE A 45 -6.21 -3.01 14.18
N ASP A 46 -5.79 -1.77 14.41
CA ASP A 46 -6.47 -0.74 15.18
C ASP A 46 -6.79 0.48 14.29
N ASN A 47 -7.03 1.64 14.91
CA ASN A 47 -7.35 2.88 14.19
C ASN A 47 -6.13 3.66 13.68
N SER A 48 -4.93 3.07 13.72
CA SER A 48 -3.68 3.72 13.28
C SER A 48 -3.71 4.15 11.80
N LEU A 49 -4.49 3.48 10.96
CA LEU A 49 -4.71 3.87 9.56
C LEU A 49 -6.07 4.55 9.34
N GLY A 50 -6.67 5.14 10.37
CA GLY A 50 -7.94 5.88 10.24
C GLY A 50 -9.13 5.00 9.85
N GLY A 51 -9.18 3.78 10.39
CA GLY A 51 -10.24 2.81 10.13
C GLY A 51 -10.01 1.87 8.95
N TYR A 52 -8.93 2.04 8.19
CA TYR A 52 -8.51 1.09 7.15
C TYR A 52 -7.64 -0.01 7.74
N ARG A 53 -7.86 -1.27 7.34
CA ARG A 53 -6.98 -2.38 7.73
C ARG A 53 -5.72 -2.46 6.89
N SER A 54 -5.80 -1.97 5.65
CA SER A 54 -4.61 -1.79 4.82
C SER A 54 -4.74 -0.61 3.88
N VAL A 55 -3.60 -0.01 3.56
CA VAL A 55 -3.48 0.96 2.47
C VAL A 55 -2.42 0.49 1.48
N ILE A 56 -2.83 0.39 0.22
CA ILE A 56 -2.08 -0.17 -0.89
C ILE A 56 -1.69 0.97 -1.84
N SER A 57 -0.59 0.81 -2.58
CA SER A 57 -0.16 1.77 -3.59
C SER A 57 -1.27 2.05 -4.61
N PRO A 58 -1.48 3.31 -5.05
CA PRO A 58 -2.41 3.60 -6.13
C PRO A 58 -2.01 2.96 -7.47
N ARG A 59 -0.74 2.53 -7.59
CA ARG A 59 -0.18 1.88 -8.79
C ARG A 59 -0.61 0.42 -8.93
N LEU A 60 -1.35 -0.10 -7.95
CA LEU A 60 -2.00 -1.41 -7.95
C LEU A 60 -3.53 -1.23 -8.13
N GLY A 61 -3.92 -0.58 -9.23
CA GLY A 61 -5.29 -0.11 -9.48
C GLY A 61 -6.39 -1.16 -9.39
N GLY A 62 -6.07 -2.44 -9.69
CA GLY A 62 -7.03 -3.54 -9.56
C GLY A 62 -7.61 -3.70 -8.16
N PHE A 63 -6.86 -3.32 -7.11
CA PHE A 63 -7.35 -3.39 -5.73
C PHE A 63 -8.49 -2.40 -5.44
N ALA A 64 -8.58 -1.30 -6.19
CA ALA A 64 -9.68 -0.35 -6.04
C ALA A 64 -11.03 -0.92 -6.50
N GLN A 65 -11.03 -2.04 -7.23
CA GLN A 65 -12.25 -2.72 -7.69
C GLN A 65 -12.78 -3.73 -6.67
N LEU A 66 -12.02 -4.02 -5.60
CA LEU A 66 -12.42 -4.98 -4.58
C LEU A 66 -13.44 -4.37 -3.62
N SER A 67 -14.43 -5.18 -3.22
CA SER A 67 -15.40 -4.78 -2.20
C SER A 67 -14.69 -4.42 -0.89
N GLY A 68 -15.03 -3.26 -0.33
CA GLY A 68 -14.39 -2.73 0.87
C GLY A 68 -13.08 -1.97 0.63
N CYS A 69 -12.65 -1.81 -0.63
CA CYS A 69 -11.51 -0.98 -1.02
C CYS A 69 -11.98 0.28 -1.77
N LYS A 70 -11.26 1.40 -1.59
CA LYS A 70 -11.52 2.65 -2.31
C LYS A 70 -10.26 3.50 -2.43
N ALA A 71 -10.21 4.36 -3.44
CA ALA A 71 -9.19 5.40 -3.53
C ALA A 71 -9.31 6.37 -2.35
N LEU A 72 -8.17 6.77 -1.80
CA LEU A 72 -8.04 7.75 -0.72
C LEU A 72 -7.49 9.07 -1.27
N ASP A 73 -7.47 10.08 -0.41
CA ASP A 73 -6.94 11.40 -0.71
C ASP A 73 -5.42 11.50 -0.44
N GLY A 74 -4.90 12.71 -0.59
CA GLY A 74 -3.47 13.02 -0.40
C GLY A 74 -2.94 12.70 0.99
N LEU A 75 -3.81 12.60 2.01
CA LEU A 75 -3.43 12.22 3.37
C LEU A 75 -2.79 10.82 3.41
N TYR A 76 -3.23 9.94 2.52
CA TYR A 76 -2.73 8.60 2.35
C TYR A 76 -1.95 8.43 1.04
N ALA A 77 -1.36 9.52 0.54
CA ALA A 77 -0.63 9.55 -0.72
C ALA A 77 -1.47 9.01 -1.92
N ASN A 78 -2.78 9.31 -1.93
CA ASN A 78 -3.75 8.83 -2.90
C ASN A 78 -3.85 7.29 -3.00
N GLY A 79 -3.41 6.56 -1.97
CA GLY A 79 -3.44 5.10 -1.95
C GLY A 79 -4.85 4.51 -1.95
N ILE A 80 -4.91 3.18 -2.02
CA ILE A 80 -6.16 2.41 -1.98
C ILE A 80 -6.35 1.90 -0.55
N GLY A 81 -7.34 2.44 0.15
CA GLY A 81 -7.69 2.04 1.51
C GLY A 81 -8.70 0.91 1.50
N CYS A 82 -8.41 -0.16 2.24
CA CYS A 82 -9.25 -1.35 2.33
C CYS A 82 -9.67 -1.64 3.78
N THR A 83 -10.92 -2.07 3.98
CA THR A 83 -11.39 -2.67 5.23
C THR A 83 -10.93 -4.12 5.40
N LEU A 84 -10.50 -4.74 4.29
CA LEU A 84 -9.86 -6.05 4.26
C LEU A 84 -8.37 -5.93 4.60
N ALA A 85 -7.80 -6.97 5.21
CA ALA A 85 -6.37 -7.03 5.46
C ALA A 85 -5.63 -7.53 4.21
N ALA A 86 -4.93 -6.64 3.51
CA ALA A 86 -3.99 -7.04 2.47
C ALA A 86 -2.68 -7.52 3.09
N ARG A 87 -2.14 -8.63 2.58
CA ARG A 87 -0.80 -9.13 2.92
C ARG A 87 -0.03 -9.31 1.64
N ARG A 88 1.25 -8.94 1.65
CA ARG A 88 2.09 -9.13 0.48
C ARG A 88 2.72 -10.52 0.51
N LEU A 89 2.54 -11.25 -0.58
CA LEU A 89 3.31 -12.44 -0.88
C LEU A 89 4.60 -12.05 -1.61
N VAL A 90 5.74 -12.53 -1.13
CA VAL A 90 7.03 -12.41 -1.82
C VAL A 90 7.49 -13.81 -2.18
N ALA A 91 7.60 -14.09 -3.48
CA ALA A 91 8.15 -15.33 -4.00
C ALA A 91 9.49 -15.04 -4.69
N TRP A 92 10.51 -15.83 -4.40
CA TRP A 92 11.83 -15.71 -4.99
C TRP A 92 12.41 -17.09 -5.29
N ALA A 93 13.02 -17.24 -6.46
CA ALA A 93 13.75 -18.43 -6.87
C ALA A 93 14.94 -18.02 -7.77
N PRO A 94 16.02 -18.81 -7.83
CA PRO A 94 17.19 -18.52 -8.68
C PRO A 94 16.84 -18.36 -10.17
N ASP A 95 15.86 -19.14 -10.65
CA ASP A 95 15.19 -18.96 -11.93
C ASP A 95 13.69 -19.20 -11.68
N SER A 96 12.87 -18.20 -11.98
CA SER A 96 11.41 -18.27 -11.82
C SER A 96 10.67 -18.23 -13.16
N GLY A 97 11.41 -18.22 -14.28
CA GLY A 97 10.85 -17.98 -15.60
C GLY A 97 9.92 -16.75 -15.61
N ALA A 98 8.92 -16.76 -16.48
CA ALA A 98 7.83 -15.80 -16.44
C ALA A 98 6.78 -16.24 -15.41
N THR A 99 6.82 -15.66 -14.21
CA THR A 99 5.80 -15.89 -13.18
C THR A 99 4.76 -14.78 -13.17
N ALA A 100 3.48 -15.15 -13.17
CA ALA A 100 2.36 -14.22 -13.00
C ALA A 100 1.64 -14.50 -11.67
N ILE A 101 1.23 -13.43 -10.99
CA ILE A 101 0.37 -13.53 -9.81
C ILE A 101 -1.06 -13.31 -10.26
N HIS A 102 -1.94 -14.24 -9.90
CA HIS A 102 -3.38 -14.17 -10.14
C HIS A 102 -4.13 -14.01 -8.82
N GLY A 103 -5.28 -13.35 -8.87
CA GLY A 103 -6.17 -13.17 -7.75
C GLY A 103 -6.70 -11.75 -7.59
N PRO A 104 -7.50 -11.51 -6.53
CA PRO A 104 -8.15 -10.23 -6.29
C PRO A 104 -7.15 -9.07 -6.30
N GLY A 105 -7.39 -8.10 -7.19
CA GLY A 105 -6.55 -6.91 -7.35
C GLY A 105 -5.37 -7.05 -8.31
N TYR A 106 -5.03 -8.27 -8.71
CA TYR A 106 -4.04 -8.58 -9.76
C TYR A 106 -4.68 -9.04 -11.07
N ASP A 107 -5.91 -9.55 -11.00
CA ASP A 107 -6.66 -9.95 -12.20
C ASP A 107 -7.14 -8.73 -12.98
N GLY A 108 -6.89 -8.73 -14.30
CA GLY A 108 -7.45 -7.74 -15.23
C GLY A 108 -6.78 -6.35 -15.22
N GLN A 109 -5.81 -6.08 -14.34
CA GLN A 109 -4.99 -4.87 -14.37
C GLN A 109 -3.53 -5.15 -14.04
N THR A 110 -2.63 -4.73 -14.93
CA THR A 110 -1.19 -4.81 -14.71
C THR A 110 -0.75 -3.71 -13.74
N PRO A 111 0.02 -4.01 -12.68
CA PRO A 111 0.64 -3.00 -11.85
C PRO A 111 1.47 -2.01 -12.68
N ASP A 112 1.36 -0.73 -12.37
CA ASP A 112 2.14 0.30 -13.05
C ASP A 112 3.52 0.46 -12.42
N TYR A 113 4.54 -0.12 -13.05
CA TYR A 113 5.94 -0.03 -12.64
C TYR A 113 6.73 1.07 -13.38
N SER A 114 6.08 1.96 -14.13
CA SER A 114 6.79 3.04 -14.84
C SER A 114 7.45 4.01 -13.85
N CYS A 115 8.68 4.45 -14.10
CA CYS A 115 9.37 5.42 -13.23
C CYS A 115 8.98 6.86 -13.59
#